data_AF-A0A838UXS5-F1
#
_entry.id   AF-A0A838UXS5-F1
#
_cell.length_a   1.000
_cell.length_b   1.000
_cell.length_c   1.000
_cell.angle_alpha   90.00
_cell.angle_beta   90.00
_cell.angle_gamma   90.00
#
_symmetry.space_group_name_H-M   'P 1'
#
loop_
_entity.id
_entity.type
_entity.pdbx_description
1 polymer ?
#
loop_
_entity_poly.entity_id
_entity_poly.type
_entity_poly.pdbx_seq_one_letter_code
_entity_poly.pdbx_strand_id
1 'polypeptide(L)'
;MRYQAEMLDLLHQHPLTLWTLADLLVSAMDAHLHPHLLPREVFTMTQRIQTSINTLFVAFTCFFITWVMVPFIQDSPQEWLASTANHLEIRIALAAFQISGAVAVLALIICVVPLLIVMVRQAIQKREGALIGQLATPFLLAGLLVGYSFVAQPRWWRRFSLNVWNGADASLALKLSFFILAALCFDISVWVFSSAVKRSALGDGIMRFVKAPGILLALAIGINAITLVTLTVFVFLEAPRLAESVYLMLSFDALLLFACWIAGVSAWRILTLRSRVEMPHDA
;
A
#
# COMPACT_ATOMS: atom_id res chain seq x y z
N MET A 1 -15.19 36.79 -4.74
CA MET A 1 -13.99 37.61 -4.49
C MET A 1 -13.44 37.49 -3.05
N ARG A 2 -14.26 37.22 -2.02
CA ARG A 2 -13.78 37.06 -0.63
C ARG A 2 -12.66 36.03 -0.44
N TYR A 3 -12.79 34.84 -1.05
CA TYR A 3 -11.76 33.78 -0.99
C TYR A 3 -10.40 34.18 -1.55
N GLN A 4 -10.37 35.05 -2.56
CA GLN A 4 -9.12 35.52 -3.15
C GLN A 4 -8.35 36.41 -2.17
N ALA A 5 -9.06 37.30 -1.46
CA ALA A 5 -8.47 38.16 -0.45
C ALA A 5 -7.97 37.35 0.77
N GLU A 6 -8.77 36.38 1.25
CA GLU A 6 -8.38 35.49 2.35
C GLU A 6 -7.16 34.61 1.98
N MET A 7 -7.07 34.12 0.73
CA MET A 7 -5.91 33.34 0.26
C MET A 7 -4.65 34.21 0.12
N LEU A 8 -4.79 35.45 -0.38
CA LEU A 8 -3.69 36.40 -0.47
C LEU A 8 -3.13 36.78 0.91
N ASP A 9 -4.02 36.96 1.89
CA ASP A 9 -3.63 37.29 3.25
C ASP A 9 -2.91 36.11 3.94
N LEU A 10 -3.39 34.88 3.74
CA LEU A 10 -2.71 33.66 4.19
C LEU A 10 -1.32 33.47 3.55
N LEU A 11 -1.17 33.83 2.27
CA LEU A 11 0.12 33.78 1.56
C LEU A 11 1.10 34.86 2.05
N HIS A 12 0.62 35.96 2.61
CA HIS A 12 1.48 36.98 3.22
C HIS A 12 1.95 36.56 4.61
N GLN A 13 1.15 35.79 5.35
CA GLN A 13 1.44 35.37 6.72
C GLN A 13 2.37 34.15 6.81
N HIS A 14 2.48 33.35 5.74
CA HIS A 14 3.30 32.14 5.73
C HIS A 14 4.33 32.13 4.60
N PRO A 15 5.64 31.90 4.89
CA PRO A 15 6.65 31.80 3.85
C PRO A 15 6.33 30.62 2.92
N LEU A 16 6.28 30.91 1.62
CA LEU A 16 6.09 29.93 0.56
C LEU A 16 7.26 28.94 0.56
N THR A 17 7.00 27.74 1.06
CA THR A 17 7.90 26.59 0.92
C THR A 17 7.41 25.72 -0.24
N LEU A 18 8.32 24.97 -0.88
CA LEU A 18 7.94 24.01 -1.94
C LEU A 18 6.82 23.05 -1.49
N TRP A 19 6.78 22.72 -0.20
CA TRP A 19 5.73 21.90 0.40
C TRP A 19 4.36 22.58 0.48
N THR A 20 4.30 23.88 0.75
CA THR A 20 3.04 24.63 0.76
C THR A 20 2.51 24.79 -0.66
N LEU A 21 3.40 25.01 -1.64
CA LEU A 21 3.00 25.07 -3.04
C LEU A 21 2.40 23.73 -3.51
N ALA A 22 3.05 22.61 -3.16
CA ALA A 22 2.53 21.28 -3.46
C ALA A 22 1.19 21.02 -2.75
N ASP A 23 0.99 21.50 -1.52
CA ASP A 23 -0.31 21.45 -0.84
C ASP A 23 -1.40 22.17 -1.61
N LEU A 24 -1.07 23.38 -2.03
CA LEU A 24 -2.02 24.28 -2.64
C LEU A 24 -2.43 23.77 -4.02
N LEU A 25 -1.50 23.17 -4.77
CA LEU A 25 -1.79 22.50 -6.04
C LEU A 25 -2.69 21.27 -5.86
N VAL A 26 -2.40 20.41 -4.87
CA VAL A 26 -3.24 19.22 -4.60
C VAL A 26 -4.63 19.64 -4.13
N SER A 27 -4.72 20.62 -3.24
CA SER A 27 -5.99 21.16 -2.73
C SER A 27 -6.79 21.87 -3.83
N ALA A 28 -6.12 22.58 -4.74
CA ALA A 28 -6.76 23.21 -5.89
C ALA A 28 -7.26 22.16 -6.90
N MET A 29 -6.49 21.11 -7.15
CA MET A 29 -6.94 19.97 -7.97
C MET A 29 -8.18 19.30 -7.36
N ASP A 30 -8.18 19.03 -6.06
CA ASP A 30 -9.32 18.40 -5.38
C ASP A 30 -10.57 19.29 -5.42
N ALA A 31 -10.40 20.60 -5.20
CA ALA A 31 -11.49 21.57 -5.32
C ALA A 31 -12.04 21.66 -6.76
N HIS A 32 -11.18 21.49 -7.78
CA HIS A 32 -11.60 21.48 -9.18
C HIS A 32 -12.30 20.18 -9.59
N LEU A 33 -11.89 19.04 -9.03
CA LEU A 33 -12.52 17.74 -9.25
C LEU A 33 -13.89 17.63 -8.56
N HIS A 34 -14.09 18.34 -7.46
CA HIS A 34 -15.32 18.28 -6.67
C HIS A 34 -15.99 19.66 -6.47
N PRO A 35 -16.33 20.38 -7.55
CA PRO A 35 -16.84 21.75 -7.48
C PRO A 35 -18.20 21.88 -6.78
N HIS A 36 -18.90 20.76 -6.58
CA HIS A 36 -20.23 20.70 -5.97
C HIS A 36 -20.21 20.39 -4.46
N LEU A 37 -19.04 20.22 -3.82
CA LEU A 37 -18.92 19.79 -2.42
C LEU A 37 -18.82 20.92 -1.38
N LEU A 38 -19.31 22.14 -1.68
CA LEU A 38 -19.42 23.23 -0.70
C LEU A 38 -20.87 23.74 -0.58
N PRO A 39 -21.33 24.16 0.61
CA PRO A 39 -21.43 23.40 1.85
C PRO A 39 -22.92 23.25 2.22
N ARG A 40 -23.41 22.03 2.39
CA ARG A 40 -24.65 21.85 3.18
C ARG A 40 -24.65 20.68 4.13
N GLU A 41 -23.72 19.73 4.01
CA GLU A 41 -23.55 18.73 5.04
C GLU A 41 -22.07 18.53 5.29
N VAL A 42 -21.71 18.77 6.54
CA VAL A 42 -20.50 18.32 7.19
C VAL A 42 -20.26 16.89 6.74
N PHE A 43 -19.37 16.67 5.76
CA PHE A 43 -18.81 15.34 5.57
C PHE A 43 -18.25 14.94 6.92
N THR A 44 -18.99 14.09 7.63
CA THR A 44 -18.70 13.74 9.02
C THR A 44 -17.25 13.30 9.07
N MET A 45 -16.50 13.77 10.07
CA MET A 45 -15.06 13.47 10.18
C MET A 45 -14.75 11.98 10.01
N THR A 46 -15.69 11.12 10.39
CA THR A 46 -15.73 9.68 10.13
C THR A 46 -15.47 9.32 8.67
N GLN A 47 -16.16 9.95 7.71
CA GLN A 47 -16.04 9.64 6.29
C GLN A 47 -14.65 9.98 5.74
N ARG A 48 -14.05 11.11 6.16
CA ARG A 48 -12.66 11.45 5.77
C ARG A 48 -11.65 10.43 6.27
N ILE A 49 -11.82 9.95 7.51
CA ILE A 49 -10.90 8.96 8.07
C ILE A 49 -11.09 7.61 7.39
N GLN A 50 -12.33 7.22 7.07
CA GLN A 50 -12.61 6.02 6.29
C GLN A 50 -11.93 6.07 4.92
N THR A 51 -12.01 7.21 4.22
CA THR A 51 -11.29 7.40 2.95
C THR A 51 -9.78 7.27 3.14
N SER A 52 -9.23 7.87 4.20
CA SER A 52 -7.78 7.78 4.47
C SER A 52 -7.31 6.35 4.77
N ILE A 53 -8.08 5.59 5.56
CA ILE A 53 -7.79 4.18 5.83
C ILE A 53 -7.85 3.37 4.53
N ASN A 54 -8.89 3.59 3.71
CA ASN A 54 -9.03 2.91 2.44
C ASN A 54 -7.84 3.17 1.51
N THR A 55 -7.41 4.43 1.41
CA THR A 55 -6.25 4.81 0.60
C THR A 55 -4.96 4.19 1.13
N LEU A 56 -4.76 4.15 2.46
CA LEU A 56 -3.60 3.51 3.09
C LEU A 56 -3.56 2.00 2.79
N PHE A 57 -4.71 1.33 2.81
CA PHE A 57 -4.84 -0.08 2.45
C PHE A 57 -4.52 -0.34 0.98
N VAL A 58 -5.05 0.48 0.07
CA VAL A 58 -4.74 0.38 -1.36
C VAL A 58 -3.24 0.59 -1.61
N ALA A 59 -2.67 1.63 -1.02
CA ALA A 59 -1.24 1.93 -1.11
C ALA A 59 -0.38 0.77 -0.58
N PHE A 60 -0.76 0.20 0.58
CA PHE A 60 -0.08 -0.95 1.14
C PHE A 60 -0.20 -2.19 0.26
N THR A 61 -1.38 -2.47 -0.32
CA THR A 61 -1.58 -3.65 -1.17
C THR A 61 -0.63 -3.62 -2.37
N CYS A 62 -0.60 -2.51 -3.09
CA CYS A 62 0.28 -2.36 -4.23
C CYS A 62 1.76 -2.41 -3.80
N PHE A 63 2.10 -1.78 -2.67
CA PHE A 63 3.42 -1.92 -2.06
C PHE A 63 3.79 -3.37 -1.73
N PHE A 64 2.86 -4.12 -1.13
CA PHE A 64 3.09 -5.50 -0.70
C PHE A 64 3.30 -6.41 -1.90
N ILE A 65 2.54 -6.20 -2.98
CA ILE A 65 2.76 -6.88 -4.25
C ILE A 65 4.19 -6.61 -4.71
N THR A 66 4.59 -5.35 -4.89
CA THR A 66 5.98 -5.05 -5.32
C THR A 66 7.03 -5.63 -4.38
N TRP A 67 6.86 -5.53 -3.07
CA TRP A 67 7.78 -6.06 -2.07
C TRP A 67 7.96 -7.58 -2.18
N VAL A 68 6.85 -8.31 -2.33
CA VAL A 68 6.85 -9.77 -2.51
C VAL A 68 7.45 -10.16 -3.86
N MET A 69 7.34 -9.31 -4.88
CA MET A 69 7.79 -9.64 -6.24
C MET A 69 9.29 -9.53 -6.48
N VAL A 70 9.98 -8.64 -5.77
CA VAL A 70 11.44 -8.51 -5.90
C VAL A 70 12.18 -9.86 -5.72
N PRO A 71 11.88 -10.71 -4.71
CA PRO A 71 12.43 -12.05 -4.62
C PRO A 71 12.11 -13.00 -5.79
N PHE A 72 10.94 -12.88 -6.42
CA PHE A 72 10.52 -13.76 -7.53
C PHE A 72 11.21 -13.45 -8.86
N ILE A 73 11.75 -12.24 -9.01
CA ILE A 73 12.49 -11.79 -10.20
C ILE A 73 13.94 -12.32 -10.19
N GLN A 74 14.43 -12.79 -9.05
CA GLN A 74 15.77 -13.36 -8.92
C GLN A 74 15.77 -14.79 -9.49
N ASP A 75 15.85 -14.90 -10.82
CA ASP A 75 15.70 -16.16 -11.59
C ASP A 75 16.64 -17.28 -11.12
N SER A 76 17.80 -16.95 -10.54
CA SER A 76 18.57 -17.90 -9.73
C SER A 76 19.06 -17.25 -8.42
N PRO A 77 18.67 -17.78 -7.24
CA PRO A 77 19.15 -17.26 -5.96
C PRO A 77 20.66 -17.33 -5.84
N GLN A 78 21.29 -18.32 -6.49
CA GLN A 78 22.74 -18.56 -6.43
C GLN A 78 23.52 -17.53 -7.24
N GLU A 79 23.12 -17.21 -8.47
CA GLU A 79 23.82 -16.17 -9.26
C GLU A 79 23.54 -14.78 -8.68
N TRP A 80 22.34 -14.55 -8.16
CA TRP A 80 22.03 -13.31 -7.43
C TRP A 80 22.91 -13.15 -6.18
N LEU A 81 23.06 -14.21 -5.37
CA LEU A 81 23.95 -14.21 -4.21
C LEU A 81 25.43 -14.02 -4.61
N ALA A 82 25.89 -14.70 -5.66
CA ALA A 82 27.26 -14.58 -6.14
C ALA A 82 27.55 -13.17 -6.69
N SER A 83 26.59 -12.57 -7.39
CA SER A 83 26.71 -11.21 -7.92
C SER A 83 26.68 -10.20 -6.78
N THR A 84 25.69 -10.28 -5.90
CA THR A 84 25.57 -9.34 -4.76
C THR A 84 26.70 -9.48 -3.73
N ALA A 85 27.38 -10.62 -3.63
CA ALA A 85 28.52 -10.79 -2.74
C ALA A 85 29.66 -9.79 -3.00
N ASN A 86 29.83 -9.36 -4.26
CA ASN A 86 30.90 -8.44 -4.66
C ASN A 86 30.50 -6.95 -4.58
N HIS A 87 29.22 -6.65 -4.34
CA HIS A 87 28.66 -5.29 -4.35
C HIS A 87 28.00 -4.99 -2.99
N LEU A 88 28.75 -4.35 -2.09
CA LEU A 88 28.30 -4.06 -0.73
C LEU A 88 27.06 -3.14 -0.73
N GLU A 89 27.03 -2.19 -1.66
CA GLU A 89 26.00 -1.19 -1.88
C GLU A 89 24.66 -1.83 -2.21
N ILE A 90 24.65 -2.79 -3.16
CA ILE A 90 23.45 -3.55 -3.53
C ILE A 90 22.95 -4.38 -2.35
N ARG A 91 23.84 -4.99 -1.56
CA ARG A 91 23.46 -5.75 -0.36
C ARG A 91 22.81 -4.87 0.71
N ILE A 92 23.37 -3.69 0.96
CA ILE A 92 22.82 -2.74 1.93
C ILE A 92 21.45 -2.25 1.46
N ALA A 93 21.32 -1.87 0.18
CA ALA A 93 20.05 -1.43 -0.39
C ALA A 93 18.98 -2.53 -0.33
N LEU A 94 19.31 -3.77 -0.67
CA LEU A 94 18.40 -4.90 -0.59
C LEU A 94 18.00 -5.21 0.86
N ALA A 95 18.94 -5.16 1.81
CA ALA A 95 18.64 -5.34 3.22
C ALA A 95 17.71 -4.25 3.75
N ALA A 96 17.97 -2.98 3.42
CA ALA A 96 17.11 -1.86 3.79
C ALA A 96 15.69 -2.00 3.18
N PHE A 97 15.60 -2.44 1.93
CA PHE A 97 14.33 -2.76 1.28
C PHE A 97 13.56 -3.87 2.02
N GLN A 98 14.24 -4.96 2.40
CA GLN A 98 13.60 -6.07 3.13
C GLN A 98 13.17 -5.67 4.55
N ILE A 99 14.01 -4.94 5.27
CA ILE A 99 13.71 -4.47 6.64
C ILE A 99 12.53 -3.50 6.61
N SER A 100 12.53 -2.50 5.70
CA SER A 100 11.40 -1.57 5.56
C SER A 100 10.11 -2.29 5.15
N GLY A 101 10.21 -3.29 4.27
CA GLY A 101 9.18 -4.27 3.96
C GLY A 101 8.54 -4.90 5.19
N ALA A 102 9.36 -5.54 6.02
CA ALA A 102 8.93 -6.19 7.25
C ALA A 102 8.31 -5.21 8.25
N VAL A 103 8.89 -4.02 8.41
CA VAL A 103 8.36 -2.96 9.29
C VAL A 103 6.98 -2.49 8.80
N ALA A 104 6.78 -2.32 7.50
CA ALA A 104 5.47 -1.97 6.93
C ALA A 104 4.43 -3.07 7.23
N VAL A 105 4.76 -4.34 7.02
CA VAL A 105 3.86 -5.46 7.34
C VAL A 105 3.49 -5.47 8.83
N LEU A 106 4.46 -5.29 9.73
CA LEU A 106 4.22 -5.23 11.16
C LEU A 106 3.33 -4.03 11.54
N ALA A 107 3.59 -2.85 10.99
CA ALA A 107 2.80 -1.66 11.21
C ALA A 107 1.34 -1.85 10.74
N LEU A 108 1.14 -2.50 9.58
CA LEU A 108 -0.19 -2.87 9.11
C LEU A 108 -0.86 -3.84 10.11
N ILE A 109 -0.19 -4.90 10.55
CA ILE A 109 -0.77 -5.86 11.49
C ILE A 109 -1.24 -5.16 12.76
N ILE A 110 -0.40 -4.29 13.34
CA ILE A 110 -0.74 -3.49 14.53
C ILE A 110 -1.96 -2.59 14.27
N CYS A 111 -2.09 -2.05 13.06
CA CYS A 111 -3.21 -1.21 12.66
C CYS A 111 -4.51 -2.01 12.46
N VAL A 112 -4.43 -3.16 11.81
CA VAL A 112 -5.58 -3.90 11.28
C VAL A 112 -6.16 -4.86 12.31
N VAL A 113 -5.33 -5.48 13.15
CA VAL A 113 -5.79 -6.47 14.14
C VAL A 113 -6.82 -5.87 15.12
N PRO A 114 -6.59 -4.71 15.76
CA PRO A 114 -7.58 -4.12 16.68
C PRO A 114 -8.88 -3.78 15.96
N LEU A 115 -8.80 -3.32 14.71
CA LEU A 115 -9.95 -2.97 13.90
C LEU A 115 -10.79 -4.21 13.57
N LEU A 116 -10.13 -5.30 13.16
CA LEU A 116 -10.78 -6.59 12.91
C LEU A 116 -11.45 -7.15 14.17
N ILE A 117 -10.78 -7.09 15.33
CA ILE A 117 -11.35 -7.56 16.59
C ILE A 117 -12.67 -6.82 16.91
N VAL A 118 -12.68 -5.50 16.74
CA VAL A 118 -13.86 -4.67 16.99
C VAL A 118 -14.97 -4.99 16.00
N MET A 119 -14.64 -5.14 14.72
CA MET A 119 -15.61 -5.51 13.69
C MET A 119 -16.22 -6.88 13.92
N VAL A 120 -15.41 -7.88 14.25
CA VAL A 120 -15.88 -9.24 14.56
C VAL A 120 -16.79 -9.21 15.78
N ARG A 121 -16.40 -8.48 16.84
CA ARG A 121 -17.23 -8.33 18.04
C ARG A 121 -18.58 -7.67 17.71
N GLN A 122 -18.59 -6.62 16.89
CA GLN A 122 -19.83 -5.96 16.45
C GLN A 122 -20.70 -6.88 15.59
N ALA A 123 -20.11 -7.62 14.66
CA ALA A 123 -20.82 -8.56 13.79
C ALA A 123 -21.49 -9.68 14.60
N ILE A 124 -20.80 -10.22 15.61
CA ILE A 124 -21.35 -11.23 16.53
C ILE A 124 -22.50 -10.64 17.36
N GLN A 125 -22.33 -9.44 17.91
CA GLN A 125 -23.36 -8.79 18.74
C GLN A 125 -24.64 -8.47 17.97
N LYS A 126 -24.51 -8.00 16.72
CA LYS A 126 -25.66 -7.69 15.86
C LYS A 126 -26.25 -8.90 15.13
N ARG A 127 -25.62 -10.09 15.25
CA ARG A 127 -25.98 -11.33 14.52
C ARG A 127 -26.08 -11.14 13.00
N GLU A 128 -25.29 -10.23 12.45
CA GLU A 128 -25.26 -9.96 11.01
C GLU A 128 -24.33 -10.97 10.31
N GLY A 129 -24.86 -12.16 9.98
CA GLY A 129 -24.09 -13.22 9.31
C GLY A 129 -23.40 -12.76 8.00
N ALA A 130 -23.99 -11.78 7.31
CA ALA A 130 -23.39 -11.16 6.13
C ALA A 130 -22.05 -10.45 6.43
N LEU A 131 -21.92 -9.77 7.58
CA LEU A 131 -20.66 -9.14 7.99
C LEU A 131 -19.59 -10.18 8.32
N ILE A 132 -19.97 -11.31 8.93
CA ILE A 132 -19.04 -12.40 9.23
C ILE A 132 -18.48 -13.01 7.94
N GLY A 133 -19.35 -13.25 6.94
CA GLY A 133 -18.92 -13.72 5.63
C GLY A 133 -17.96 -12.74 4.93
N GLN A 134 -18.25 -11.44 5.01
CA GLN A 134 -17.36 -10.39 4.50
C GLN A 134 -16.00 -10.40 5.20
N LEU A 135 -15.97 -10.44 6.53
CA LEU A 135 -14.72 -10.50 7.31
C LEU A 135 -13.91 -11.77 7.05
N ALA A 136 -14.56 -12.90 6.77
CA ALA A 136 -13.89 -14.17 6.43
C ALA A 136 -13.28 -14.17 5.03
N THR A 137 -13.83 -13.38 4.10
CA THR A 137 -13.41 -13.33 2.69
C THR A 137 -11.90 -13.12 2.48
N PRO A 138 -11.23 -12.11 3.09
CA PRO A 138 -9.79 -11.93 2.90
C PRO A 138 -8.96 -13.13 3.39
N PHE A 139 -9.39 -13.81 4.45
CA PHE A 139 -8.70 -15.01 4.96
C PHE A 139 -8.87 -16.21 4.01
N LEU A 140 -10.08 -16.37 3.44
CA LEU A 140 -10.33 -17.40 2.43
C LEU A 140 -9.52 -17.15 1.16
N LEU A 141 -9.46 -15.91 0.69
CA LEU A 141 -8.66 -15.52 -0.48
C LEU A 141 -7.15 -15.70 -0.22
N ALA A 142 -6.68 -15.35 0.98
CA ALA A 142 -5.30 -15.64 1.37
C ALA A 142 -5.02 -17.15 1.39
N GLY A 143 -5.94 -17.96 1.94
CA GLY A 143 -5.85 -19.42 1.92
C GLY A 143 -5.82 -19.99 0.50
N LEU A 144 -6.62 -19.42 -0.42
CA LEU A 144 -6.61 -19.77 -1.84
C LEU A 144 -5.25 -19.46 -2.49
N LEU A 145 -4.66 -18.28 -2.22
CA LEU A 145 -3.35 -17.92 -2.75
C LEU A 145 -2.22 -18.80 -2.21
N VAL A 146 -2.27 -19.13 -0.91
CA VAL A 146 -1.31 -20.06 -0.31
C VAL A 146 -1.46 -21.45 -0.92
N GLY A 147 -2.69 -21.96 -1.03
CA GLY A 147 -2.98 -23.25 -1.67
C GLY A 147 -2.50 -23.29 -3.12
N TYR A 148 -2.78 -22.23 -3.89
CA TYR A 148 -2.27 -22.08 -5.24
C TYR A 148 -0.74 -22.09 -5.27
N SER A 149 -0.07 -21.36 -4.36
CA SER A 149 1.39 -21.31 -4.28
C SER A 149 2.01 -22.69 -4.02
N PHE A 150 1.36 -23.54 -3.23
CA PHE A 150 1.78 -24.92 -3.01
C PHE A 150 1.62 -25.77 -4.27
N VAL A 151 0.50 -25.64 -4.99
CA VAL A 151 0.25 -26.35 -6.25
C VAL A 151 1.20 -25.88 -7.36
N ALA A 152 1.52 -24.59 -7.37
CA ALA A 152 2.42 -23.93 -8.32
C ALA A 152 3.89 -24.36 -8.18
N GLN A 153 4.29 -24.99 -7.06
CA GLN A 153 5.69 -25.33 -6.86
C GLN A 153 6.19 -26.36 -7.90
N PRO A 154 7.38 -26.15 -8.49
CA PRO A 154 7.95 -27.03 -9.51
C PRO A 154 8.12 -28.48 -9.07
N ARG A 155 8.23 -28.75 -7.76
CA ARG A 155 8.39 -30.10 -7.22
C ARG A 155 7.15 -30.97 -7.44
N TRP A 156 5.96 -30.37 -7.39
CA TRP A 156 4.69 -31.05 -7.69
C TRP A 156 4.48 -31.14 -9.21
N TRP A 157 4.76 -30.06 -9.94
CA TRP A 157 4.61 -30.03 -11.40
C TRP A 157 5.56 -30.96 -12.16
N ARG A 158 6.83 -31.09 -11.73
CA ARG A 158 7.78 -32.04 -12.36
C ARG A 158 7.32 -33.49 -12.30
N ARG A 159 6.43 -33.85 -11.36
CA ARG A 159 5.87 -35.20 -11.27
C ARG A 159 4.68 -35.41 -12.23
N PHE A 160 3.98 -34.34 -12.60
CA PHE A 160 2.81 -34.40 -13.49
C PHE A 160 3.16 -34.10 -14.95
N SER A 161 4.18 -33.26 -15.23
CA SER A 161 4.57 -32.90 -16.59
C SER A 161 5.50 -33.94 -17.23
N LEU A 162 5.00 -35.15 -17.44
CA LEU A 162 5.62 -36.09 -18.36
C LEU A 162 5.22 -35.66 -19.79
N ASN A 163 6.18 -35.11 -20.54
CA ASN A 163 6.23 -35.08 -22.02
C ASN A 163 5.51 -34.03 -22.88
N VAL A 164 4.73 -33.06 -22.38
CA VAL A 164 3.88 -32.27 -23.32
C VAL A 164 4.33 -30.83 -23.63
N TRP A 165 5.09 -30.14 -22.76
CA TRP A 165 5.44 -28.72 -22.98
C TRP A 165 6.91 -28.43 -22.64
N ASN A 166 7.65 -27.81 -23.57
CA ASN A 166 9.00 -27.29 -23.33
C ASN A 166 8.94 -26.35 -22.10
N GLY A 167 9.68 -26.70 -21.04
CA GLY A 167 9.46 -26.20 -19.67
C GLY A 167 9.65 -24.70 -19.41
N ALA A 168 10.05 -23.90 -20.42
CA ALA A 168 10.20 -22.46 -20.29
C ALA A 168 8.84 -21.73 -20.32
N ASP A 169 7.98 -22.04 -21.29
CA ASP A 169 6.73 -21.27 -21.54
C ASP A 169 5.66 -21.53 -20.48
N ALA A 170 5.57 -22.77 -19.99
CA ALA A 170 4.64 -23.13 -18.92
C ALA A 170 4.95 -22.41 -17.60
N SER A 171 6.22 -22.08 -17.35
CA SER A 171 6.63 -21.38 -16.13
C SER A 171 6.18 -19.92 -16.11
N LEU A 172 6.22 -19.24 -17.26
CA LEU A 172 5.79 -17.85 -17.39
C LEU A 172 4.28 -17.73 -17.27
N ALA A 173 3.52 -18.60 -17.95
CA ALA A 173 2.06 -18.60 -17.86
C ALA A 173 1.58 -18.84 -16.41
N LEU A 174 2.24 -19.76 -15.69
CA LEU A 174 1.89 -20.07 -14.31
C LEU A 174 2.22 -18.91 -13.37
N LYS A 175 3.42 -18.31 -13.50
CA LYS A 175 3.78 -17.07 -12.82
C LYS A 175 2.72 -15.99 -13.07
N LEU A 176 2.43 -15.68 -14.33
CA LEU A 176 1.49 -14.63 -14.74
C LEU A 176 0.05 -14.89 -14.22
N SER A 177 -0.41 -16.14 -14.24
CA SER A 177 -1.71 -16.49 -13.67
C SER A 177 -1.77 -16.33 -12.14
N PHE A 178 -0.67 -16.62 -11.42
CA PHE A 178 -0.56 -16.34 -10.00
C PHE A 178 -0.66 -14.85 -9.72
N PHE A 179 0.02 -14.01 -10.50
CA PHE A 179 -0.05 -12.55 -10.39
C PHE A 179 -1.47 -12.02 -10.56
N ILE A 180 -2.16 -12.45 -11.62
CA ILE A 180 -3.54 -12.04 -11.88
C ILE A 180 -4.45 -12.49 -10.73
N LEU A 181 -4.30 -13.72 -10.27
CA LEU A 181 -5.09 -14.25 -9.15
C LEU A 181 -4.82 -13.47 -7.86
N ALA A 182 -3.55 -13.16 -7.56
CA ALA A 182 -3.15 -12.36 -6.41
C ALA A 182 -3.77 -10.97 -6.47
N ALA A 183 -3.63 -10.26 -7.58
CA ALA A 183 -4.22 -8.93 -7.78
C ALA A 183 -5.74 -8.95 -7.55
N LEU A 184 -6.46 -9.90 -8.15
CA LEU A 184 -7.90 -10.05 -7.95
C LEU A 184 -8.28 -10.35 -6.49
N CYS A 185 -7.55 -11.27 -5.85
CA CYS A 185 -7.78 -11.60 -4.44
C CYS A 185 -7.57 -10.38 -3.54
N PHE A 186 -6.55 -9.57 -3.84
CA PHE A 186 -6.27 -8.34 -3.13
C PHE A 186 -7.36 -7.27 -3.34
N ASP A 187 -7.77 -7.02 -4.58
CA ASP A 187 -8.81 -6.03 -4.90
C ASP A 187 -10.14 -6.37 -4.22
N ILE A 188 -10.54 -7.65 -4.28
CA ILE A 188 -11.74 -8.13 -3.59
C ILE A 188 -11.59 -7.96 -2.07
N SER A 189 -10.43 -8.30 -1.51
CA SER A 189 -10.16 -8.14 -0.07
C SER A 189 -10.27 -6.68 0.39
N VAL A 190 -9.69 -5.75 -0.37
CA VAL A 190 -9.76 -4.31 -0.09
C VAL A 190 -11.19 -3.81 -0.19
N TRP A 191 -11.92 -4.20 -1.24
CA TRP A 191 -13.32 -3.80 -1.42
C TRP A 191 -14.22 -4.29 -0.28
N VAL A 192 -14.09 -5.58 0.08
CA VAL A 192 -14.86 -6.18 1.18
C VAL A 192 -14.52 -5.54 2.52
N PHE A 193 -13.22 -5.33 2.78
CA PHE A 193 -12.77 -4.67 4.00
C PHE A 193 -13.28 -3.22 4.08
N SER A 194 -13.18 -2.45 2.99
CA SER A 194 -13.70 -1.08 2.90
C SER A 194 -15.21 -1.01 3.16
N SER A 195 -15.97 -1.96 2.59
CA SER A 195 -17.40 -2.09 2.86
C SER A 195 -17.68 -2.39 4.34
N ALA A 196 -16.90 -3.30 4.96
CA ALA A 196 -17.03 -3.61 6.38
C ALA A 196 -16.70 -2.41 7.28
N VAL A 197 -15.63 -1.66 6.96
CA VAL A 197 -15.25 -0.40 7.65
C VAL A 197 -16.40 0.59 7.62
N LYS A 198 -17.02 0.81 6.45
CA LYS A 198 -18.13 1.77 6.27
C LYS A 198 -19.35 1.42 7.12
N ARG A 199 -19.60 0.12 7.34
CA ARG A 199 -20.73 -0.38 8.14
C ARG A 199 -20.43 -0.42 9.65
N SER A 200 -19.16 -0.46 10.03
CA SER A 200 -18.75 -0.52 11.43
C SER A 200 -18.79 0.86 12.10
N ALA A 201 -19.41 0.93 13.27
CA ALA A 201 -19.37 2.13 14.11
C ALA A 201 -18.08 2.10 14.92
N LEU A 202 -17.01 2.67 14.37
CA LEU A 202 -15.70 2.70 15.03
C LEU A 202 -15.68 3.81 16.09
N GLY A 203 -15.38 3.44 17.34
CA GLY A 203 -15.23 4.41 18.42
C GLY A 203 -13.97 5.25 18.26
N ASP A 204 -14.02 6.51 18.70
CA ASP A 204 -12.90 7.48 18.58
C ASP A 204 -11.57 6.97 19.16
N GLY A 205 -11.62 6.16 20.23
CA GLY A 205 -10.42 5.59 20.84
C GLY A 205 -9.60 4.72 19.88
N ILE A 206 -10.28 3.86 19.11
CA ILE A 206 -9.63 3.00 18.11
C ILE A 206 -9.07 3.86 16.98
N MET A 207 -9.81 4.90 16.57
CA MET A 207 -9.37 5.82 15.52
C MET A 207 -8.10 6.58 15.92
N ARG A 208 -7.95 6.96 17.20
CA ARG A 208 -6.72 7.58 17.71
C ARG A 208 -5.56 6.59 17.73
N PHE A 209 -5.81 5.35 18.14
CA PHE A 209 -4.80 4.29 18.15
C PHE A 209 -4.27 3.98 16.75
N VAL A 210 -5.15 3.91 15.74
CA VAL A 210 -4.80 3.58 14.34
C VAL A 210 -3.91 4.64 13.68
N LYS A 211 -3.91 5.90 14.15
CA LYS A 211 -3.10 6.97 13.55
C LYS A 211 -1.60 6.70 13.63
N ALA A 212 -1.08 6.32 14.80
CA ALA A 212 0.34 6.10 15.01
C ALA A 212 0.94 4.99 14.10
N PRO A 213 0.37 3.76 14.05
CA PRO A 213 0.85 2.73 13.14
C PRO A 213 0.57 3.10 11.68
N GLY A 214 -0.48 3.87 11.37
CA GLY A 214 -0.72 4.36 10.01
C GLY A 214 0.38 5.31 9.52
N ILE A 215 0.90 6.20 10.38
CA ILE A 215 2.04 7.06 10.06
C ILE A 215 3.31 6.21 9.84
N LEU A 216 3.56 5.25 10.73
CA LEU A 216 4.69 4.34 10.61
C LEU A 216 4.62 3.55 9.30
N LEU A 217 3.43 3.10 8.91
CA LEU A 217 3.19 2.40 7.66
C LEU A 217 3.52 3.28 6.44
N ALA A 218 3.00 4.51 6.41
CA ALA A 218 3.27 5.44 5.32
C ALA A 218 4.76 5.77 5.19
N LEU A 219 5.47 5.96 6.32
CA LEU A 219 6.92 6.17 6.34
C LEU A 219 7.68 4.94 5.83
N ALA A 220 7.29 3.74 6.26
CA ALA A 220 7.92 2.50 5.82
C ALA A 220 7.76 2.28 4.30
N ILE A 221 6.56 2.54 3.75
CA ILE A 221 6.31 2.51 2.30
C ILE A 221 7.19 3.53 1.57
N GLY A 222 7.31 4.76 2.11
CA GLY A 222 8.14 5.80 1.51
C GLY A 222 9.63 5.47 1.50
N ILE A 223 10.17 4.98 2.63
CA ILE A 223 11.56 4.52 2.73
C ILE A 223 11.79 3.40 1.73
N ASN A 224 10.87 2.43 1.66
CA ASN A 224 10.99 1.30 0.77
C ASN A 224 11.01 1.73 -0.70
N ALA A 225 10.13 2.65 -1.11
CA ALA A 225 10.13 3.21 -2.45
C ALA A 225 11.48 3.88 -2.80
N ILE A 226 12.05 4.67 -1.88
CA ILE A 226 13.38 5.28 -2.07
C ILE A 226 14.46 4.20 -2.20
N THR A 227 14.43 3.17 -1.35
CA THR A 227 15.40 2.06 -1.42
C THR A 227 15.26 1.25 -2.70
N LEU A 228 14.05 1.07 -3.24
CA LEU A 228 13.86 0.39 -4.51
C LEU A 228 14.45 1.22 -5.66
N VAL A 229 14.17 2.52 -5.72
CA VAL A 229 14.77 3.41 -6.73
C VAL A 229 16.29 3.36 -6.65
N THR A 230 16.84 3.43 -5.43
CA THR A 230 18.28 3.34 -5.19
C THR A 230 18.85 2.00 -5.64
N LEU A 231 18.16 0.89 -5.33
CA LEU A 231 18.53 -0.45 -5.76
C LEU A 231 18.54 -0.57 -7.29
N THR A 232 17.52 -0.03 -7.97
CA THR A 232 17.46 0.01 -9.44
C THR A 232 18.64 0.77 -10.04
N VAL A 233 19.00 1.91 -9.45
CA VAL A 233 20.17 2.71 -9.89
C VAL A 233 21.48 1.94 -9.68
N PHE A 234 21.68 1.28 -8.53
CA PHE A 234 22.91 0.50 -8.30
C PHE A 234 23.00 -0.72 -9.20
N VAL A 235 21.89 -1.45 -9.41
CA VAL A 235 21.86 -2.57 -10.36
C VAL A 235 22.22 -2.10 -11.77
N PHE A 236 21.74 -0.92 -12.18
CA PHE A 236 22.07 -0.32 -13.47
C PHE A 236 23.57 -0.02 -13.62
N LEU A 237 24.15 0.63 -12.62
CA LEU A 237 25.52 1.14 -12.70
C LEU A 237 26.57 0.04 -12.50
N GLU A 238 26.30 -0.91 -11.61
CA GLU A 238 27.30 -1.88 -11.15
C GLU A 238 27.12 -3.27 -11.74
N ALA A 239 25.89 -3.65 -12.12
CA ALA A 239 25.58 -4.99 -12.61
C ALA A 239 24.66 -4.97 -13.85
N PRO A 240 25.06 -4.33 -14.96
CA PRO A 240 24.21 -4.15 -16.14
C PRO A 240 23.74 -5.48 -16.77
N ARG A 241 24.51 -6.57 -16.58
CA ARG A 241 24.10 -7.92 -17.01
C ARG A 241 22.85 -8.44 -16.28
N LEU A 242 22.66 -8.06 -15.02
CA LEU A 242 21.43 -8.36 -14.27
C LEU A 242 20.28 -7.47 -14.73
N ALA A 243 20.57 -6.31 -15.30
CA ALA A 243 19.55 -5.34 -15.61
C ALA A 243 18.70 -5.79 -16.83
N GLU A 244 19.30 -6.43 -17.84
CA GLU A 244 18.62 -6.86 -19.08
C GLU A 244 17.34 -7.69 -18.87
N SER A 245 17.28 -8.57 -17.85
CA SER A 245 16.07 -9.35 -17.53
C SER A 245 15.11 -8.65 -16.55
N VAL A 246 15.59 -7.63 -15.84
CA VAL A 246 14.94 -7.06 -14.67
C VAL A 246 14.35 -5.66 -14.94
N TYR A 247 14.77 -4.97 -16.00
CA TYR A 247 14.39 -3.59 -16.32
C TYR A 247 12.88 -3.31 -16.34
N LEU A 248 12.12 -4.08 -17.11
CA LEU A 248 10.69 -3.82 -17.29
C LEU A 248 9.91 -4.01 -15.98
N MET A 249 10.30 -5.00 -15.17
CA MET A 249 9.66 -5.26 -13.89
C MET A 249 10.07 -4.23 -12.83
N LEU A 250 11.37 -3.95 -12.63
CA LEU A 250 11.81 -2.96 -11.63
C LEU A 250 11.31 -1.53 -11.92
N SER A 251 11.22 -1.16 -13.19
CA SER A 251 10.72 0.16 -13.58
C SER A 251 9.22 0.30 -13.33
N PHE A 252 8.45 -0.76 -13.63
CA PHE A 252 7.02 -0.83 -13.35
C PHE A 252 6.76 -0.85 -11.83
N ASP A 253 7.53 -1.62 -11.08
CA ASP A 253 7.48 -1.71 -9.61
C ASP A 253 7.83 -0.38 -8.94
N ALA A 254 8.83 0.34 -9.45
CA ALA A 254 9.19 1.67 -8.95
C ALA A 254 8.08 2.70 -9.21
N LEU A 255 7.48 2.70 -10.40
CA LEU A 255 6.34 3.56 -10.72
C LEU A 255 5.11 3.22 -9.88
N LEU A 256 4.84 1.93 -9.67
CA LEU A 256 3.74 1.46 -8.85
C LEU A 256 3.95 1.91 -7.39
N LEU A 257 5.13 1.67 -6.82
CA LEU A 257 5.47 2.12 -5.46
C LEU A 257 5.42 3.63 -5.31
N PHE A 258 5.84 4.39 -6.33
CA PHE A 258 5.76 5.85 -6.29
C PHE A 258 4.31 6.34 -6.28
N ALA A 259 3.44 5.74 -7.11
CA ALA A 259 2.01 6.02 -7.09
C ALA A 259 1.37 5.65 -5.73
N CYS A 260 1.80 4.53 -5.13
CA CYS A 260 1.37 4.11 -3.80
C CYS A 260 1.81 5.08 -2.72
N TRP A 261 3.03 5.58 -2.81
CA TRP A 261 3.54 6.55 -1.86
C TRP A 261 2.78 7.87 -1.94
N ILE A 262 2.48 8.37 -3.14
CA ILE A 262 1.63 9.56 -3.33
C ILE A 262 0.23 9.34 -2.73
N ALA A 263 -0.37 8.17 -2.96
CA ALA A 263 -1.63 7.79 -2.34
C ALA A 263 -1.53 7.73 -0.80
N GLY A 264 -0.44 7.18 -0.25
CA GLY A 264 -0.19 7.14 1.19
C GLY A 264 -0.01 8.52 1.82
N VAL A 265 0.74 9.42 1.16
CA VAL A 265 0.99 10.80 1.62
C VAL A 265 -0.30 11.63 1.60
N SER A 266 -1.11 11.50 0.55
CA SER A 266 -2.41 12.17 0.48
C SER A 266 -3.36 11.70 1.60
N ALA A 267 -3.38 10.39 1.88
CA ALA A 267 -4.13 9.83 3.01
C ALA A 267 -3.65 10.37 4.37
N TRP A 268 -2.33 10.45 4.57
CA TRP A 268 -1.73 10.98 5.80
C TRP A 268 -2.07 12.45 6.04
N ARG A 269 -2.06 13.26 4.98
CA ARG A 269 -2.41 14.68 5.07
C ARG A 269 -3.85 14.89 5.54
N ILE A 270 -4.78 14.08 5.04
CA ILE A 270 -6.19 14.12 5.47
C ILE A 270 -6.30 13.77 6.97
N LEU A 271 -5.49 12.84 7.47
CA LEU A 271 -5.47 12.44 8.89
C LEU A 271 -4.91 13.52 9.83
N THR A 272 -3.93 14.30 9.37
CA THR A 272 -3.22 15.31 10.20
C THR A 272 -3.95 16.65 10.25
N LEU A 273 -4.68 17.05 9.21
CA LEU A 273 -5.50 18.27 9.22
C LEU A 273 -6.59 18.23 10.33
N ARG A 274 -6.96 17.05 10.85
CA ARG A 274 -7.87 16.90 12.00
C ARG A 274 -7.28 17.47 13.31
N SER A 275 -5.98 17.40 13.56
CA SER A 275 -5.44 17.77 14.89
C SER A 275 -5.37 19.27 15.14
N ARG A 276 -5.47 20.10 14.09
CA ARG A 276 -5.39 21.57 14.22
C ARG A 276 -6.74 22.26 14.42
N VAL A 277 -7.86 21.63 14.07
CA VAL A 277 -9.19 22.24 14.17
C VAL A 277 -9.84 22.02 15.54
N GLU A 278 -9.36 21.05 16.33
CA GLU A 278 -9.86 20.76 17.68
C GLU A 278 -9.20 21.59 18.81
N MET A 279 -8.49 22.69 18.51
CA MET A 279 -8.10 23.64 19.57
C MET A 279 -9.27 24.59 19.84
N PRO A 280 -10.00 24.44 20.97
CA PRO A 280 -11.08 25.36 21.31
C PRO A 280 -10.51 26.76 21.46
N HIS A 281 -11.02 27.69 20.67
CA HIS A 281 -10.96 29.12 20.99
C HIS A 281 -11.91 29.37 22.17
N ASP A 282 -11.50 28.91 23.35
CA ASP A 282 -11.97 29.45 24.62
C ASP A 282 -10.82 30.31 25.17
N ALA A 283 -10.75 31.54 24.67
CA ALA A 283 -10.08 32.69 25.27
C ALA A 283 -10.81 33.96 24.82
#